data_AF-A0A0A2XXW5-F1
#
_entry.id   AF-A0A0A2XXW5-F1
#
_cell.length_a   1.000
_cell.length_b   1.000
_cell.length_c   1.000
_cell.angle_alpha   90.00
_cell.angle_beta   90.00
_cell.angle_gamma   90.00
#
_symmetry.space_group_name_H-M   'P 1'
#
loop_
_entity.id
_entity.type
_entity.pdbx_description
1 polymer ?
#
loop_
_entity_poly.entity_id
_entity_poly.type
_entity_poly.pdbx_seq_one_letter_code
_entity_poly.pdbx_strand_id
1 'polypeptide(L)'
;MNFQQILQTLPSIEGIQQIDIINSQTEIVHTIPAIIGKLGSLRVYHALAQKYNGELDKNSAQQGLEWFAEHYQDALENPGKHPNIDLLLSVITNDKHWKIKVLK
;
A
#
# COMPACT_ATOMS: atom_id res chain seq x y z
N MET A 1 -16.83 -4.64 -5.82
CA MET A 1 -15.78 -5.34 -6.60
C MET A 1 -14.91 -6.09 -5.63
N ASN A 2 -14.46 -7.29 -5.97
CA ASN A 2 -13.47 -8.00 -5.16
C ASN A 2 -12.05 -7.49 -5.44
N PHE A 3 -11.07 -7.92 -4.65
CA PHE A 3 -9.69 -7.48 -4.77
C PHE A 3 -9.12 -7.69 -6.19
N GLN A 4 -9.35 -8.86 -6.78
CA GLN A 4 -8.87 -9.18 -8.13
C GLN A 4 -9.46 -8.26 -9.21
N GLN A 5 -10.74 -7.94 -9.12
CA GLN A 5 -11.40 -7.00 -10.04
C GLN A 5 -10.84 -5.58 -9.86
N ILE A 6 -10.57 -5.15 -8.63
CA ILE A 6 -9.94 -3.85 -8.38
C ILE A 6 -8.53 -3.80 -8.95
N LEU A 7 -7.72 -4.85 -8.76
CA LEU A 7 -6.37 -4.89 -9.33
C LEU A 7 -6.38 -4.66 -10.84
N GLN A 8 -7.38 -5.15 -11.57
CA GLN A 8 -7.48 -4.94 -13.02
C GLN A 8 -7.68 -3.47 -13.43
N THR A 9 -8.20 -2.63 -12.54
CA THR A 9 -8.40 -1.19 -12.81
C THR A 9 -7.19 -0.32 -12.44
N LEU A 10 -6.26 -0.86 -11.65
CA LEU A 10 -5.08 -0.15 -11.19
C LEU A 10 -3.97 -0.13 -12.25
N PRO A 11 -3.07 0.87 -12.25
CA PRO A 11 -1.93 0.94 -13.17
C PRO A 11 -1.05 -0.32 -13.13
N SER A 12 -0.35 -0.57 -14.24
CA SER A 12 0.64 -1.66 -14.35
C SER A 12 1.81 -1.45 -13.38
N ILE A 13 2.45 -2.54 -12.96
CA ILE A 13 3.67 -2.57 -12.14
C ILE A 13 4.90 -2.99 -12.95
N GLU A 14 4.79 -3.01 -14.28
CA GLU A 14 5.90 -3.35 -15.17
C GLU A 14 7.10 -2.42 -14.95
N GLY A 15 8.28 -3.01 -14.84
CA GLY A 15 9.53 -2.29 -14.57
C GLY A 15 9.65 -1.73 -13.16
N ILE A 16 8.78 -2.07 -12.21
CA ILE A 16 8.96 -1.74 -10.79
C ILE A 16 9.75 -2.86 -10.11
N GLN A 17 10.82 -2.51 -9.42
CA GLN A 17 11.63 -3.45 -8.62
C GLN A 17 11.12 -3.55 -7.20
N GLN A 18 10.80 -2.42 -6.58
CA GLN A 18 10.25 -2.36 -5.23
C GLN A 18 9.57 -1.02 -4.95
N ILE A 19 8.85 -0.96 -3.83
CA ILE A 19 8.31 0.26 -3.25
C ILE A 19 8.78 0.37 -1.80
N ASP A 20 9.38 1.49 -1.45
CA ASP A 20 9.77 1.81 -0.07
C ASP A 20 8.80 2.82 0.54
N ILE A 21 8.46 2.62 1.81
CA ILE A 21 7.72 3.58 2.63
C ILE A 21 8.72 4.32 3.48
N ILE A 22 8.73 5.65 3.36
CA ILE A 22 9.69 6.53 4.01
C ILE A 22 8.97 7.38 5.05
N ASN A 23 9.45 7.36 6.29
CA ASN A 23 8.86 8.15 7.37
C ASN A 23 9.29 9.63 7.30
N SER A 24 8.77 10.45 8.22
CA SER A 24 9.11 11.87 8.32
C SER A 24 10.56 12.15 8.72
N GLN A 25 11.28 11.15 9.24
CA GLN A 25 12.72 11.20 9.56
C GLN A 25 13.59 10.71 8.39
N THR A 26 13.00 10.51 7.20
CA THR A 26 13.67 10.03 5.98
C THR A 26 14.19 8.59 6.04
N GLU A 27 13.68 7.79 6.98
CA GLU A 27 14.04 6.39 7.14
C GLU A 27 13.06 5.49 6.38
N ILE A 28 13.58 4.40 5.80
CA ILE A 28 12.75 3.35 5.21
C ILE A 28 12.15 2.53 6.34
N VAL A 29 10.83 2.58 6.49
CA VAL A 29 10.09 1.86 7.54
C VAL A 29 9.42 0.59 7.03
N HIS A 30 9.30 0.43 5.71
CA HIS A 30 8.73 -0.76 5.09
C HIS A 30 9.13 -0.85 3.61
N THR A 31 9.26 -2.07 3.09
CA THR A 31 9.60 -2.34 1.68
C THR A 31 8.68 -3.40 1.10
N ILE A 32 8.16 -3.15 -0.10
CA ILE A 32 7.32 -4.06 -0.87
C ILE A 32 8.10 -4.46 -2.13
N PRO A 33 8.74 -5.64 -2.17
CA PRO A 33 9.51 -6.08 -3.32
C PRO A 33 8.60 -6.66 -4.43
N ALA A 34 9.04 -6.58 -5.68
CA ALA A 34 8.36 -7.16 -6.84
C ALA A 34 8.58 -8.68 -6.94
N ILE A 35 8.01 -9.42 -5.99
CA ILE A 35 8.07 -10.89 -5.92
C ILE A 35 6.67 -11.52 -5.92
N ILE A 36 6.61 -12.80 -6.31
CA ILE A 36 5.39 -13.63 -6.24
C ILE A 36 4.85 -13.60 -4.80
N GLY A 37 3.53 -13.43 -4.68
CA GLY A 37 2.85 -13.28 -3.39
C GLY A 37 2.79 -11.84 -2.85
N LYS A 38 3.56 -10.89 -3.41
CA LYS A 38 3.51 -9.45 -3.04
C LYS A 38 3.03 -8.53 -4.16
N LEU A 39 2.87 -9.05 -5.38
CA LEU A 39 2.47 -8.28 -6.57
C LEU A 39 1.15 -7.51 -6.40
N GLY A 40 0.16 -8.07 -5.68
CA GLY A 40 -1.11 -7.39 -5.41
C GLY A 40 -0.91 -6.11 -4.61
N SER A 41 -0.19 -6.19 -3.48
CA SER A 41 0.14 -5.00 -2.69
C SER A 41 1.05 -4.03 -3.44
N LEU A 42 2.02 -4.53 -4.22
CA LEU A 42 2.87 -3.68 -5.05
C LEU A 42 2.03 -2.82 -6.00
N ARG A 43 0.99 -3.42 -6.62
CA ARG A 43 0.08 -2.70 -7.53
C ARG A 43 -0.80 -1.68 -6.82
N VAL A 44 -1.31 -2.00 -5.63
CA VAL A 44 -2.05 -1.04 -4.78
C VAL A 44 -1.16 0.15 -4.42
N TYR A 45 0.04 -0.08 -3.90
CA TYR A 45 0.92 0.99 -3.47
C TYR A 45 1.47 1.81 -4.64
N HIS A 46 1.69 1.20 -5.81
CA HIS A 46 2.02 1.94 -7.02
C HIS A 46 0.88 2.89 -7.42
N ALA A 47 -0.37 2.40 -7.38
CA ALA A 47 -1.54 3.21 -7.68
C ALA A 47 -1.72 4.37 -6.68
N LEU A 48 -1.46 4.13 -5.39
CA LEU A 48 -1.46 5.17 -4.36
C LEU A 48 -0.39 6.23 -4.63
N ALA A 49 0.84 5.80 -4.93
CA ALA A 49 1.93 6.72 -5.27
C ALA A 49 1.57 7.61 -6.47
N GLN A 50 0.95 7.05 -7.50
CA GLN A 50 0.51 7.85 -8.66
C GLN A 50 -0.65 8.80 -8.32
N LYS A 51 -1.68 8.31 -7.62
CA LYS A 51 -2.90 9.08 -7.32
C LYS A 51 -2.66 10.22 -6.32
N TYR A 52 -1.78 10.02 -5.35
CA TYR A 52 -1.51 10.95 -4.25
C TYR A 52 -0.11 11.56 -4.32
N ASN A 53 0.52 11.55 -5.49
CA ASN A 53 1.83 12.15 -5.72
C ASN A 53 2.92 11.69 -4.73
N GLY A 54 2.86 10.40 -4.37
CA GLY A 54 3.79 9.76 -3.44
C GLY A 54 3.52 10.03 -1.96
N GLU A 55 2.43 10.71 -1.60
CA GLU A 55 2.08 10.93 -0.19
C GLU A 55 1.37 9.70 0.40
N LEU A 56 1.73 9.36 1.64
CA LEU A 56 1.06 8.36 2.46
C LEU A 56 0.60 8.99 3.77
N ASP A 57 -0.64 9.44 3.76
CA ASP A 57 -1.39 10.10 4.81
C ASP A 57 -2.70 9.35 5.09
N LYS A 58 -3.56 9.90 5.95
CA LYS A 58 -4.86 9.31 6.25
C LYS A 58 -5.74 9.10 5.00
N ASN A 59 -5.72 10.04 4.05
CA ASN A 59 -6.58 9.98 2.86
C ASN A 59 -6.16 8.88 1.88
N SER A 60 -4.86 8.85 1.55
CA SER A 60 -4.28 7.81 0.69
C SER A 60 -4.34 6.43 1.36
N ALA A 61 -4.12 6.35 2.68
CA ALA A 61 -4.27 5.09 3.40
C ALA A 61 -5.70 4.55 3.37
N GLN A 62 -6.71 5.41 3.55
CA GLN A 62 -8.12 5.02 3.46
C GLN A 62 -8.46 4.48 2.06
N GLN A 63 -7.98 5.13 1.00
CA GLN A 63 -8.16 4.64 -0.37
C GLN A 63 -7.49 3.27 -0.57
N GLY A 64 -6.31 3.06 0.01
CA GLY A 64 -5.61 1.78 -0.05
C GLY A 64 -6.43 0.66 0.60
N LEU A 65 -7.03 0.91 1.76
CA LEU A 65 -7.91 -0.05 2.44
C LEU A 65 -9.12 -0.41 1.57
N GLU A 66 -9.75 0.57 0.94
CA GLU A 66 -10.86 0.33 -0.02
C GLU A 66 -10.40 -0.56 -1.18
N TRP A 67 -9.20 -0.32 -1.72
CA TRP A 67 -8.65 -1.12 -2.81
C TRP A 67 -8.23 -2.53 -2.39
N PHE A 68 -7.92 -2.77 -1.12
CA PHE A 68 -7.69 -4.11 -0.58
C PHE A 68 -8.99 -4.91 -0.39
N ALA A 69 -10.16 -4.28 -0.49
CA ALA A 69 -11.47 -4.92 -0.52
C ALA A 69 -11.68 -5.96 0.60
N GLU A 70 -12.00 -7.21 0.26
CA GLU A 70 -12.24 -8.27 1.25
C GLU A 70 -11.04 -8.54 2.18
N HIS A 71 -9.81 -8.21 1.77
CA HIS A 71 -8.63 -8.37 2.62
C HIS A 71 -8.55 -7.34 3.74
N TYR A 72 -9.23 -6.20 3.61
CA TYR A 72 -9.31 -5.22 4.70
C TYR A 72 -10.03 -5.83 5.91
N GLN A 73 -11.19 -6.45 5.69
CA GLN A 73 -11.93 -7.10 6.78
C GLN A 73 -11.12 -8.24 7.42
N ASP A 74 -10.44 -9.06 6.61
CA ASP A 74 -9.58 -10.15 7.11
C ASP A 74 -8.39 -9.63 7.95
N ALA A 75 -7.86 -8.44 7.64
CA ALA A 75 -6.81 -7.80 8.43
C ALA A 75 -7.32 -7.26 9.78
N LEU A 76 -8.55 -6.74 9.84
CA LEU A 76 -9.17 -6.33 11.10
C LEU A 76 -9.39 -7.53 12.03
N GLU A 77 -9.80 -8.67 11.47
CA GLU A 77 -10.05 -9.91 12.23
C GLU A 77 -8.76 -10.64 12.61
N ASN A 78 -7.68 -10.46 11.84
CA ASN A 78 -6.40 -11.14 12.03
C ASN A 78 -5.20 -10.16 11.97
N PRO A 79 -4.99 -9.34 13.01
CA PRO A 79 -3.88 -8.38 13.05
C PRO A 79 -2.51 -9.05 12.80
N GLY A 80 -1.71 -8.48 11.90
CA GLY A 80 -0.38 -9.00 11.55
C GLY A 80 -0.37 -10.00 10.39
N LYS A 81 -1.52 -10.50 9.94
CA LYS A 81 -1.64 -11.39 8.77
C LYS A 81 -1.34 -10.67 7.46
N HIS A 82 -1.63 -9.37 7.40
CA HIS A 82 -1.54 -8.56 6.18
C HIS A 82 -0.66 -7.33 6.42
N PRO A 83 0.67 -7.47 6.46
CA PRO A 83 1.57 -6.38 6.90
C PRO A 83 1.42 -5.09 6.10
N ASN A 84 1.01 -5.17 4.83
CA ASN A 84 0.75 -4.00 3.99
C ASN A 84 -0.58 -3.30 4.37
N ILE A 85 -1.61 -4.05 4.75
CA ILE A 85 -2.88 -3.48 5.22
C ILE A 85 -2.69 -2.94 6.65
N ASP A 86 -2.01 -3.70 7.50
CA ASP A 86 -1.64 -3.29 8.87
C ASP A 86 -0.87 -1.96 8.87
N LEU A 87 0.02 -1.75 7.88
CA LEU A 87 0.71 -0.48 7.70
C LEU A 87 -0.25 0.68 7.42
N LEU A 88 -1.22 0.51 6.51
CA LEU A 88 -2.22 1.54 6.21
C LEU A 88 -3.08 1.87 7.43
N LEU A 89 -3.49 0.85 8.19
CA LEU A 89 -4.22 1.04 9.45
C LEU A 89 -3.36 1.84 10.44
N SER A 90 -2.08 1.50 10.58
CA SER A 90 -1.15 2.25 11.42
C SER A 90 -1.01 3.72 11.00
N VAL A 91 -1.01 4.00 9.70
CA VAL A 91 -0.97 5.38 9.17
C VAL A 91 -2.19 6.17 9.62
N ILE A 92 -3.39 5.58 9.51
CA ILE A 92 -4.64 6.21 9.91
C ILE A 92 -4.72 6.40 11.43
N THR A 93 -4.44 5.35 12.21
CA THR A 93 -4.57 5.37 13.67
C THR A 93 -3.60 6.35 14.33
N ASN A 94 -2.40 6.50 13.77
CA ASN A 94 -1.34 7.33 14.35
C ASN A 94 -1.12 8.66 13.61
N ASP A 95 -2.03 9.03 12.70
CA ASP A 95 -1.97 10.26 11.89
C ASP A 95 -0.60 10.49 11.24
N LYS A 96 -0.04 9.43 10.65
CA LYS A 96 1.29 9.46 10.06
C LYS A 96 1.26 10.17 8.70
N HIS A 97 2.33 10.91 8.43
CA HIS A 97 2.56 11.61 7.17
C HIS A 97 3.89 11.13 6.57
N TRP A 98 3.79 10.11 5.73
CA TRP A 98 4.91 9.37 5.15
C TRP A 98 4.93 9.51 3.62
N LYS A 99 5.92 8.90 2.96
CA LYS A 99 6.06 8.91 1.51
C LYS A 99 6.16 7.50 0.93
N ILE A 100 5.59 7.30 -0.24
CA ILE A 100 5.72 6.12 -1.08
C ILE A 100 6.76 6.42 -2.16
N LYS A 101 7.89 5.70 -2.12
CA LYS A 101 8.96 5.82 -3.12
C LYS A 101 8.96 4.59 -4.01
N VAL A 102 8.68 4.78 -5.30
CA VAL A 102 8.72 3.72 -6.32
C VAL A 102 10.13 3.61 -6.89
N LEU A 103 10.69 2.41 -6.92
CA LEU A 103 11.99 2.11 -7.50
C LEU A 103 11.81 1.20 -8.72
N LYS A 104 12.47 1.59 -9.82
CA LYS A 104 12.41 0.93 -11.14
C LYS A 104 13.76 0.37 -11.54
#